data_AF-G2JBD0-F1
#
_entry.id   AF-G2JBD0-F1
#
_cell.length_a   1.000
_cell.length_b   1.000
_cell.length_c   1.000
_cell.angle_alpha   90.00
_cell.angle_beta   90.00
_cell.angle_gamma   90.00
#
_symmetry.space_group_name_H-M   'P 1'
#
loop_
_entity.id
_entity.type
_entity.pdbx_description
1 polymer ?
#
loop_
_entity_poly.entity_id
_entity_poly.type
_entity_poly.pdbx_seq_one_letter_code
_entity_poly.pdbx_strand_id
1 'polypeptide(L)'
;MTIHCNNHEEACAAFLAKLTALGKTLLAETGEDPQEAERLMFEGYQGAYEDERDFIRQCLETAVVIPPKLQVHFDDKVYARQLLDEGYLTVELEGRVHVFKQKEKTRTAFIAEYGAELAEAVLEHAGNDLSEAWRLMAENYQGAYNDKTDYAVEVFDELACMPDNLHGYIDYERFADHLLRCGDYFTLEAGGQTHVFKY
;
A
#
# COMPACT_ATOMS: atom_id res chain seq x y z
N MET A 1 8.01 -1.99 53.69
CA MET A 1 6.93 -2.69 52.98
C MET A 1 6.63 -1.89 51.72
N THR A 2 7.41 -2.10 50.67
CA THR A 2 7.33 -1.32 49.42
C THR A 2 8.12 -2.08 48.35
N ILE A 3 7.59 -3.22 47.88
CA ILE A 3 8.22 -3.97 46.76
C ILE A 3 7.17 -4.37 45.69
N HIS A 4 5.86 -4.22 45.94
CA HIS A 4 4.85 -4.67 44.98
C HIS A 4 4.39 -3.64 43.92
N CYS A 5 4.80 -2.37 44.00
CA CYS A 5 4.41 -1.35 43.01
C CYS A 5 5.43 -1.13 41.88
N ASN A 6 6.74 -1.39 42.09
CA ASN A 6 7.77 -1.14 41.06
C ASN A 6 7.67 -2.08 39.84
N ASN A 7 7.38 -3.36 40.06
CA ASN A 7 7.38 -4.35 38.96
C ASN A 7 6.25 -4.12 37.95
N HIS A 8 5.14 -3.52 38.37
CA HIS A 8 4.01 -3.27 37.47
C HIS A 8 4.24 -2.02 36.61
N GLU A 9 4.80 -0.96 37.19
CA GLU A 9 5.18 0.25 36.43
C GLU A 9 6.30 -0.03 35.43
N GLU A 10 7.32 -0.80 35.83
CA GLU A 10 8.40 -1.23 34.92
C GLU A 10 7.87 -2.13 33.79
N ALA A 11 6.96 -3.06 34.10
CA ALA A 11 6.34 -3.91 33.08
C ALA A 11 5.47 -3.10 32.10
N CYS A 12 4.69 -2.14 32.60
CA CYS A 12 3.89 -1.23 31.76
C CYS A 12 4.78 -0.34 30.90
N ALA A 13 5.85 0.22 31.43
CA ALA A 13 6.81 1.03 30.68
C ALA A 13 7.50 0.21 29.59
N ALA A 14 7.92 -1.02 29.89
CA ALA A 14 8.51 -1.94 28.91
C ALA A 14 7.51 -2.32 27.80
N PHE A 15 6.25 -2.56 28.15
CA PHE A 15 5.19 -2.85 27.18
C PHE A 15 4.91 -1.66 26.26
N LEU A 16 4.79 -0.44 26.82
CA LEU A 16 4.61 0.78 26.03
C LEU A 16 5.81 1.07 25.13
N ALA A 17 7.03 0.83 25.61
CA ALA A 17 8.24 0.98 24.81
C ALA A 17 8.25 -0.01 23.63
N LYS A 18 7.81 -1.26 23.83
CA LYS A 18 7.69 -2.25 22.76
C LYS A 18 6.62 -1.88 21.75
N LEU A 19 5.44 -1.46 22.19
CA LEU A 19 4.40 -0.95 21.29
C LEU A 19 4.89 0.26 20.49
N THR A 20 5.65 1.14 21.13
CA THR A 20 6.26 2.30 20.47
C THR A 20 7.31 1.88 19.44
N ALA A 21 8.18 0.92 19.77
CA ALA A 21 9.20 0.42 18.86
C ALA A 21 8.57 -0.29 17.66
N LEU A 22 7.64 -1.21 17.91
CA LEU A 22 6.90 -1.92 16.87
C LEU A 22 6.10 -0.94 16.00
N GLY A 23 5.44 0.05 16.60
CA GLY A 23 4.69 1.06 15.85
C GLY A 23 5.58 1.90 14.95
N LYS A 24 6.79 2.27 15.41
CA LYS A 24 7.77 2.98 14.59
C LYS A 24 8.27 2.13 13.43
N THR A 25 8.60 0.86 13.68
CA THR A 25 9.06 -0.04 12.61
C THR A 25 7.94 -0.28 11.60
N LEU A 26 6.72 -0.55 12.08
CA LEU A 26 5.56 -0.73 11.21
C LEU A 26 5.27 0.50 10.35
N LEU A 27 5.35 1.70 10.91
CA LEU A 27 5.15 2.95 10.17
C LEU A 27 6.15 3.12 9.03
N ALA A 28 7.40 2.69 9.22
CA ALA A 28 8.39 2.70 8.15
C ALA A 28 8.04 1.71 7.02
N GLU A 29 7.54 0.53 7.38
CA GLU A 29 7.12 -0.50 6.42
C GLU A 29 5.83 -0.14 5.65
N THR A 30 4.96 0.71 6.21
CA THR A 30 3.75 1.21 5.54
C THR A 30 4.00 2.47 4.69
N GLY A 31 5.26 2.83 4.41
CA GLY A 31 5.57 4.03 3.64
C GLY A 31 5.22 5.34 4.35
N GLU A 32 5.32 5.35 5.67
CA GLU A 32 4.94 6.47 6.54
C GLU A 32 3.43 6.83 6.54
N ASP A 33 2.55 5.90 6.16
CA ASP A 33 1.10 6.05 6.37
C ASP A 33 0.71 5.73 7.82
N PRO A 34 0.32 6.73 8.65
CA PRO A 34 -0.03 6.50 10.05
C PRO A 34 -1.39 5.82 10.23
N GLN A 35 -2.33 6.01 9.29
CA GLN A 35 -3.67 5.42 9.39
C GLN A 35 -3.60 3.92 9.11
N GLU A 36 -2.83 3.52 8.09
CA GLU A 36 -2.64 2.11 7.78
C GLU A 36 -1.83 1.40 8.87
N ALA A 37 -0.78 2.03 9.42
CA ALA A 37 -0.03 1.48 10.54
C ALA A 37 -0.90 1.29 11.79
N GLU A 38 -1.78 2.25 12.09
CA GLU A 38 -2.74 2.16 13.19
C GLU A 38 -3.73 1.01 12.97
N ARG A 39 -4.34 0.92 11.78
CA ARG A 39 -5.26 -0.17 11.42
C ARG A 39 -4.58 -1.53 11.54
N LEU A 40 -3.37 -1.68 11.02
CA LEU A 40 -2.61 -2.92 11.12
C LEU A 40 -2.34 -3.30 12.57
N MET A 41 -1.98 -2.34 13.43
CA MET A 41 -1.77 -2.59 14.86
C MET A 41 -3.01 -3.08 15.59
N PHE A 42 -4.18 -2.47 15.33
CA PHE A 42 -5.39 -2.74 16.11
C PHE A 42 -6.25 -3.86 15.51
N GLU A 43 -6.28 -4.00 14.19
CA GLU A 43 -7.17 -4.92 13.48
C GLU A 43 -6.39 -5.99 12.69
N GLY A 44 -5.19 -5.65 12.21
CA GLY A 44 -4.39 -6.52 11.37
C GLY A 44 -3.49 -7.49 12.12
N TYR A 45 -3.14 -7.23 13.39
CA TYR A 45 -2.09 -7.97 14.08
C TYR A 45 -2.45 -9.44 14.31
N GLN A 46 -1.63 -10.35 13.79
CA GLN A 46 -1.85 -11.81 13.87
C GLN A 46 -1.04 -12.46 14.98
N GLY A 47 0.09 -11.87 15.38
CA GLY A 47 0.94 -12.39 16.46
C GLY A 47 2.43 -12.19 16.21
N ALA A 48 3.23 -12.77 17.12
CA ALA A 48 4.70 -12.75 17.07
C ALA A 48 5.27 -14.16 17.07
N TYR A 49 6.03 -14.48 16.03
CA TYR A 49 6.47 -15.83 15.68
C TYR A 49 8.00 -15.94 15.74
N GLU A 50 8.51 -17.16 15.81
CA GLU A 50 9.97 -17.40 15.77
C GLU A 50 10.55 -17.04 14.41
N ASP A 51 9.86 -17.44 13.34
CA ASP A 51 10.15 -17.03 11.97
C ASP A 51 8.85 -17.06 11.13
N GLU A 52 8.95 -16.67 9.86
CA GLU A 52 7.82 -16.73 8.93
C GLU A 52 7.25 -18.15 8.76
N ARG A 53 8.07 -19.19 8.92
CA ARG A 53 7.63 -20.59 8.75
C ARG A 53 6.79 -21.05 9.94
N ASP A 54 7.10 -20.57 11.14
CA ASP A 54 6.31 -20.80 12.34
C ASP A 54 4.88 -20.27 12.18
N PHE A 55 4.72 -19.04 11.69
CA PHE A 55 3.40 -18.48 11.34
C PHE A 55 2.66 -19.36 10.32
N ILE A 56 3.34 -19.74 9.24
CA ILE A 56 2.71 -20.50 8.15
C ILE A 56 2.30 -21.90 8.58
N ARG A 57 3.08 -22.56 9.43
CA ARG A 57 2.66 -23.84 10.04
C ARG A 57 1.40 -23.67 10.85
N GLN A 58 1.30 -22.63 11.68
CA GLN A 58 0.10 -22.35 12.44
C GLN A 58 -1.12 -22.09 11.53
N CYS A 59 -0.94 -21.36 10.42
CA CYS A 59 -2.00 -21.17 9.42
C CYS A 59 -2.41 -22.49 8.75
N LEU A 60 -1.45 -23.34 8.37
CA LEU A 60 -1.73 -24.63 7.73
C LEU A 60 -2.42 -25.60 8.68
N GLU A 61 -1.97 -25.71 9.93
CA GLU A 61 -2.58 -26.57 10.94
C GLU A 61 -4.05 -26.20 11.21
N THR A 62 -4.37 -24.92 11.11
CA THR A 62 -5.75 -24.42 11.31
C THR A 62 -6.61 -24.51 10.06
N ALA A 63 -6.03 -24.44 8.85
CA ALA A 63 -6.78 -24.41 7.59
C ALA A 63 -6.89 -25.78 6.88
N VAL A 64 -5.87 -26.64 6.97
CA VAL A 64 -5.77 -27.89 6.21
C VAL A 64 -5.08 -28.97 7.05
N VAL A 65 -5.76 -30.09 7.30
CA VAL A 65 -5.09 -31.26 7.89
C VAL A 65 -4.26 -31.95 6.80
N ILE A 66 -3.00 -31.57 6.66
CA ILE A 66 -2.06 -32.26 5.78
C ILE A 66 -1.77 -33.64 6.38
N PRO A 67 -2.04 -34.76 5.69
CA PRO A 67 -1.72 -36.08 6.21
C PRO A 67 -0.22 -36.20 6.55
N PRO A 68 0.16 -36.84 7.66
CA PRO A 68 1.57 -36.89 8.11
C PRO A 68 2.56 -37.42 7.06
N LYS A 69 2.10 -38.30 6.16
CA LYS A 69 2.91 -38.86 5.07
C LYS A 69 3.21 -37.86 3.95
N LEU A 70 2.43 -36.78 3.84
CA LEU A 70 2.61 -35.72 2.84
C LEU A 70 3.28 -34.47 3.43
N GLN A 71 3.26 -34.29 4.75
CA GLN A 71 3.94 -33.17 5.43
C GLN A 71 5.45 -33.11 5.09
N VAL A 72 6.13 -34.26 5.04
CA VAL A 72 7.57 -34.34 4.68
C VAL A 72 7.88 -33.96 3.23
N HIS A 73 6.86 -33.86 2.38
CA HIS A 73 6.97 -33.52 0.96
C HIS A 73 6.45 -32.12 0.64
N PHE A 74 5.90 -31.42 1.64
CA PHE A 74 5.42 -30.05 1.47
C PHE A 74 6.62 -29.09 1.60
N ASP A 75 6.83 -28.26 0.58
CA ASP A 75 7.84 -27.20 0.65
C ASP A 75 7.23 -25.98 1.35
N ASP A 76 7.32 -25.97 2.68
CA ASP A 76 6.87 -24.88 3.54
C ASP A 76 7.40 -23.51 3.05
N LYS A 77 8.57 -23.45 2.39
CA LYS A 77 9.21 -22.18 2.00
C LYS A 77 8.52 -21.53 0.80
N VAL A 78 8.17 -22.32 -0.21
CA VAL A 78 7.53 -21.79 -1.42
C VAL A 78 6.11 -21.32 -1.09
N TYR A 79 5.39 -22.11 -0.30
CA TYR A 79 4.04 -21.76 0.13
C TYR A 79 4.00 -20.57 1.08
N ALA A 80 4.97 -20.48 2.02
CA ALA A 80 5.11 -19.33 2.91
C ALA A 80 5.27 -18.02 2.14
N ARG A 81 6.12 -18.01 1.12
CA ARG A 81 6.37 -16.82 0.32
C ARG A 81 5.12 -16.35 -0.41
N GLN A 82 4.37 -17.28 -1.00
CA GLN A 82 3.13 -16.94 -1.70
C GLN A 82 2.06 -16.38 -0.75
N LEU A 83 1.86 -16.99 0.43
CA LEU A 83 0.88 -16.49 1.41
C LEU A 83 1.22 -15.09 1.93
N LEU A 84 2.51 -14.84 2.19
CA LEU A 84 2.98 -13.53 2.64
C LEU A 84 2.84 -12.48 1.53
N ASP A 85 3.23 -12.82 0.30
CA ASP A 85 3.14 -11.92 -0.87
C ASP A 85 1.69 -11.49 -1.20
N GLU A 86 0.69 -12.29 -0.82
CA GLU A 86 -0.72 -12.06 -1.20
C GLU A 86 -1.56 -11.33 -0.13
N GLY A 87 -1.07 -11.12 1.10
CA GLY A 87 -1.92 -10.49 2.11
C GLY A 87 -1.38 -10.29 3.52
N TYR A 88 -0.09 -10.49 3.75
CA TYR A 88 0.51 -10.26 5.08
C TYR A 88 1.74 -9.37 4.99
N LEU A 89 1.94 -8.57 6.02
CA LEU A 89 3.14 -7.76 6.23
C LEU A 89 3.89 -8.36 7.42
N THR A 90 5.21 -8.50 7.31
CA THR A 90 6.05 -9.01 8.39
C THR A 90 7.01 -7.92 8.86
N VAL A 91 7.15 -7.80 10.19
CA VAL A 91 8.06 -6.85 10.83
C VAL A 91 8.94 -7.62 11.80
N GLU A 92 10.26 -7.58 11.61
CA GLU A 92 11.20 -8.17 12.55
C GLU A 92 11.50 -7.20 13.70
N LEU A 93 11.27 -7.65 14.93
CA LEU A 93 11.58 -6.88 16.13
C LEU A 93 12.04 -7.79 17.26
N GLU A 94 13.18 -7.47 17.87
CA GLU A 94 13.76 -8.24 18.99
C GLU A 94 13.93 -9.75 18.69
N GLY A 95 14.22 -10.10 17.45
CA GLY A 95 14.40 -11.50 17.02
C GLY A 95 13.11 -12.30 16.91
N ARG A 96 11.96 -11.64 16.82
CA ARG A 96 10.66 -12.25 16.49
C ARG A 96 10.09 -11.61 15.22
N VAL A 97 9.32 -12.40 14.48
CA VAL A 97 8.58 -11.94 13.30
C VAL A 97 7.16 -11.60 13.72
N HIS A 98 6.81 -10.32 13.68
CA HIS A 98 5.45 -9.83 13.89
C HIS A 98 4.70 -9.85 12.57
N VAL A 99 3.54 -10.50 12.53
CA VAL A 99 2.77 -10.65 11.30
C VAL A 99 1.48 -9.83 11.38
N PHE A 100 1.20 -9.09 10.32
CA PHE A 100 0.02 -8.26 10.18
C PHE A 100 -0.74 -8.64 8.92
N LYS A 101 -2.06 -8.83 9.03
CA LYS A 101 -2.94 -9.07 7.90
C LYS A 101 -3.23 -7.75 7.19
N GLN A 102 -2.81 -7.65 5.95
CA GLN A 102 -3.11 -6.52 5.08
C GLN A 102 -4.59 -6.55 4.67
N LYS A 103 -5.13 -5.38 4.33
CA LYS A 103 -6.48 -5.28 3.77
C LYS A 103 -6.53 -6.12 2.49
N GLU A 104 -7.57 -6.92 2.34
CA GLU A 104 -7.73 -7.75 1.15
C GLU A 104 -7.92 -6.83 -0.07
N LYS A 105 -6.99 -6.90 -1.01
CA LYS A 105 -7.09 -6.20 -2.30
C LYS A 105 -8.15 -6.89 -3.13
N THR A 106 -9.41 -6.51 -2.92
CA THR A 106 -10.56 -7.01 -3.69
C THR A 106 -11.04 -5.97 -4.68
N ARG A 107 -11.67 -6.42 -5.77
CA ARG A 107 -12.29 -5.53 -6.75
C ARG A 107 -13.34 -4.62 -6.11
N THR A 108 -14.12 -5.15 -5.17
CA THR A 108 -15.13 -4.37 -4.43
C THR A 108 -14.49 -3.29 -3.56
N ALA A 109 -13.39 -3.59 -2.89
CA ALA A 109 -12.64 -2.60 -2.12
C ALA A 109 -12.06 -1.50 -3.03
N PHE A 110 -11.49 -1.88 -4.17
CA PHE A 110 -10.94 -0.93 -5.16
C PHE A 110 -12.02 0.02 -5.71
N ILE A 111 -13.18 -0.52 -6.10
CA ILE A 111 -14.33 0.27 -6.55
C ILE A 111 -14.86 1.19 -5.44
N ALA A 112 -14.90 0.70 -4.19
CA ALA A 112 -15.34 1.51 -3.07
C ALA A 112 -14.38 2.66 -2.74
N GLU A 113 -13.08 2.47 -2.99
CA GLU A 113 -12.03 3.43 -2.68
C GLU A 113 -11.92 4.53 -3.75
N TYR A 114 -11.95 4.17 -5.03
CA TYR A 114 -11.73 5.11 -6.14
C TYR A 114 -13.00 5.49 -6.90
N GLY A 115 -14.16 4.94 -6.52
CA GLY A 115 -15.42 5.11 -7.24
C GLY A 115 -15.52 4.23 -8.48
N ALA A 116 -16.75 3.91 -8.88
CA ALA A 116 -17.00 2.92 -9.94
C ALA A 116 -16.40 3.29 -11.30
N GLU A 117 -16.58 4.54 -11.74
CA GLU A 117 -16.16 4.96 -13.08
C GLU A 117 -14.64 4.92 -13.24
N LEU A 118 -13.90 5.53 -12.30
CA LEU A 118 -12.44 5.53 -12.34
C LEU A 118 -11.88 4.13 -12.13
N ALA A 119 -12.40 3.38 -11.16
CA ALA A 119 -11.94 2.03 -10.88
C ALA A 119 -12.11 1.11 -12.10
N GLU A 120 -13.23 1.20 -12.82
CA GLU A 120 -13.46 0.42 -14.03
C GLU A 120 -12.50 0.83 -15.16
N ALA A 121 -12.29 2.13 -15.39
CA ALA A 121 -11.35 2.62 -16.41
C ALA A 121 -9.91 2.15 -16.13
N VAL A 122 -9.46 2.22 -14.88
CA VAL A 122 -8.11 1.77 -14.48
C VAL A 122 -7.99 0.25 -14.60
N LEU A 123 -9.01 -0.50 -14.17
CA LEU A 123 -9.01 -1.96 -14.31
C LEU A 123 -8.98 -2.39 -15.78
N GLU A 124 -9.73 -1.73 -16.66
CA GLU A 124 -9.70 -2.00 -18.09
C GLU A 124 -8.30 -1.73 -18.66
N HIS A 125 -7.68 -0.60 -18.29
CA HIS A 125 -6.32 -0.26 -18.70
C HIS A 125 -5.28 -1.28 -18.21
N ALA A 126 -5.42 -1.75 -16.97
CA ALA A 126 -4.56 -2.76 -16.35
C ALA A 126 -4.82 -4.19 -16.87
N GLY A 127 -5.64 -4.39 -17.90
CA GLY A 127 -5.96 -5.73 -18.41
C GLY A 127 -6.78 -6.59 -17.44
N ASN A 128 -7.56 -5.95 -16.56
CA ASN A 128 -8.28 -6.54 -15.42
C ASN A 128 -7.38 -7.19 -14.36
N ASP A 129 -6.08 -6.87 -14.33
CA ASP A 129 -5.20 -7.23 -13.23
C ASP A 129 -5.41 -6.25 -12.08
N LEU A 130 -5.95 -6.77 -10.96
CA LEU A 130 -6.24 -5.96 -9.80
C LEU A 130 -4.98 -5.46 -9.09
N SER A 131 -3.92 -6.28 -9.05
CA SER A 131 -2.65 -5.88 -8.45
C SER A 131 -2.01 -4.74 -9.23
N GLU A 132 -2.05 -4.82 -10.55
CA GLU A 132 -1.56 -3.75 -11.43
C GLU A 132 -2.43 -2.48 -11.31
N ALA A 133 -3.76 -2.61 -11.24
CA ALA A 133 -4.64 -1.47 -11.02
C ALA A 133 -4.35 -0.74 -9.70
N TRP A 134 -4.12 -1.48 -8.60
CA TRP A 134 -3.68 -0.89 -7.34
C TRP A 134 -2.32 -0.20 -7.48
N ARG A 135 -1.38 -0.81 -8.19
CA ARG A 135 -0.05 -0.24 -8.43
C ARG A 135 -0.15 1.08 -9.20
N LEU A 136 -0.93 1.11 -10.29
CA LEU A 136 -1.16 2.31 -11.08
C LEU A 136 -1.75 3.45 -10.24
N MET A 137 -2.70 3.16 -9.37
CA MET A 137 -3.29 4.16 -8.47
C MET A 137 -2.33 4.66 -7.41
N ALA A 138 -1.48 3.78 -6.85
CA ALA A 138 -0.58 4.13 -5.76
C ALA A 138 0.69 4.85 -6.23
N GLU A 139 1.28 4.42 -7.35
CA GLU A 139 2.62 4.85 -7.77
C GLU A 139 2.59 5.81 -8.96
N ASN A 140 1.59 5.68 -9.84
CA ASN A 140 1.62 6.31 -11.16
C ASN A 140 0.60 7.45 -11.29
N TYR A 141 -0.42 7.50 -10.44
CA TYR A 141 -1.50 8.50 -10.52
C TYR A 141 -1.02 9.91 -10.15
N GLN A 142 -1.32 10.89 -11.01
CA GLN A 142 -0.90 12.29 -10.86
C GLN A 142 -2.04 13.21 -10.39
N GLY A 143 -3.30 12.85 -10.65
CA GLY A 143 -4.45 13.64 -10.23
C GLY A 143 -5.63 13.61 -11.21
N ALA A 144 -6.68 14.34 -10.86
CA ALA A 144 -7.89 14.52 -11.65
C ALA A 144 -8.05 16.00 -12.05
N TYR A 145 -8.28 16.25 -13.33
CA TYR A 145 -8.28 17.58 -13.94
C TYR A 145 -9.53 17.76 -14.81
N ASN A 146 -9.93 19.00 -15.13
CA ASN A 146 -11.08 19.20 -16.03
C ASN A 146 -10.73 18.78 -17.46
N ASP A 147 -9.47 18.99 -17.85
CA ASP A 147 -8.89 18.49 -19.08
C ASP A 147 -7.35 18.36 -18.96
N LYS A 148 -6.71 17.86 -20.01
CA LYS A 148 -5.25 17.72 -20.10
C LYS A 148 -4.48 19.05 -20.01
N THR A 149 -5.12 20.17 -20.34
CA THR A 149 -4.51 21.51 -20.35
C THR A 149 -4.31 21.99 -18.93
N ASP A 150 -5.27 21.72 -18.04
CA ASP A 150 -5.15 22.00 -16.60
C ASP A 150 -3.90 21.33 -16.01
N TYR A 151 -3.68 20.05 -16.30
CA TYR A 151 -2.46 19.35 -15.86
C TYR A 151 -1.18 19.96 -16.45
N ALA A 152 -1.23 20.36 -17.73
CA ALA A 152 -0.09 20.95 -18.40
C ALA A 152 0.29 22.31 -17.81
N VAL A 153 -0.67 23.11 -17.35
CA VAL A 153 -0.40 24.35 -16.61
C VAL A 153 0.31 24.02 -15.29
N GLU A 154 -0.19 23.06 -14.52
CA GLU A 154 0.43 22.64 -13.25
C GLU A 154 1.90 22.21 -13.44
N VAL A 155 2.16 21.31 -14.39
CA VAL A 155 3.54 20.86 -14.70
C VAL A 155 4.41 22.00 -15.19
N PHE A 156 3.84 22.92 -15.99
CA PHE A 156 4.60 24.06 -16.48
C PHE A 156 5.03 24.99 -15.35
N ASP A 157 4.13 25.26 -14.40
CA ASP A 157 4.38 26.15 -13.26
C ASP A 157 5.41 25.54 -12.29
N GLU A 158 5.43 24.22 -12.15
CA GLU A 158 6.48 23.52 -11.40
C GLU A 158 7.85 23.61 -12.07
N LEU A 159 7.90 23.51 -13.41
CA LEU A 159 9.16 23.50 -14.17
C LEU A 159 9.73 24.90 -14.40
N ALA A 160 8.87 25.89 -14.59
CA ALA A 160 9.22 27.24 -14.92
C ALA A 160 8.64 28.18 -13.87
N CYS A 161 9.50 28.87 -13.12
CA CYS A 161 9.09 30.02 -12.30
C CYS A 161 8.72 31.21 -13.21
N MET A 162 7.68 31.04 -14.03
CA MET A 162 7.22 32.02 -15.00
C MET A 162 6.42 33.10 -14.28
N PRO A 163 6.65 34.39 -14.57
CA PRO A 163 5.80 35.45 -14.08
C PRO A 163 4.35 35.32 -14.59
N ASP A 164 3.35 35.53 -13.71
CA ASP A 164 1.91 35.43 -14.03
C ASP A 164 1.49 36.18 -15.30
N ASN A 165 2.13 37.32 -15.58
CA ASN A 165 1.82 38.15 -16.74
C ASN A 165 2.24 37.53 -18.09
N LEU A 166 2.95 36.40 -18.08
CA LEU A 166 3.37 35.68 -19.29
C LEU A 166 2.53 34.43 -19.59
N HIS A 167 1.68 33.95 -18.67
CA HIS A 167 0.89 32.73 -18.88
C HIS A 167 -0.02 32.82 -20.12
N GLY A 168 -0.63 33.99 -20.35
CA GLY A 168 -1.53 34.20 -21.49
C GLY A 168 -0.86 34.12 -22.87
N TYR A 169 0.47 33.98 -22.93
CA TYR A 169 1.23 33.83 -24.17
C TYR A 169 1.68 32.38 -24.43
N ILE A 170 1.44 31.47 -23.49
CA ILE A 170 1.80 30.06 -23.63
C ILE A 170 0.63 29.29 -24.24
N ASP A 171 0.95 28.46 -25.22
CA ASP A 171 0.02 27.53 -25.85
C ASP A 171 -0.01 26.22 -25.04
N TYR A 172 -0.80 26.22 -23.97
CA TYR A 172 -0.89 25.09 -23.04
C TYR A 172 -1.53 23.85 -23.68
N GLU A 173 -2.40 24.00 -24.68
CA GLU A 173 -2.96 22.85 -25.40
C GLU A 173 -1.84 22.09 -26.12
N ARG A 174 -0.96 22.80 -26.84
CA ARG A 174 0.19 22.17 -27.50
C ARG A 174 1.20 21.63 -26.51
N PHE A 175 1.37 22.28 -25.35
CA PHE A 175 2.24 21.78 -24.30
C PHE A 175 1.70 20.48 -23.68
N ALA A 176 0.41 20.42 -23.36
CA ALA A 176 -0.26 19.20 -22.88
C ALA A 176 -0.08 18.04 -23.86
N ASP A 177 -0.29 18.33 -25.14
CA ASP A 177 -0.11 17.39 -26.24
C ASP A 177 1.34 16.88 -26.39
N HIS A 178 2.32 17.71 -26.06
CA HIS A 178 3.72 17.33 -26.03
C HIS A 178 4.02 16.49 -24.79
N LEU A 179 3.53 16.90 -23.63
CA LEU A 179 3.70 16.22 -22.35
C LEU A 179 3.15 14.79 -22.40
N LEU A 180 1.93 14.60 -22.92
CA LEU A 180 1.34 13.26 -23.06
C LEU A 180 2.07 12.39 -24.09
N ARG A 181 2.59 12.97 -25.18
CA ARG A 181 3.29 12.19 -26.22
C ARG A 181 4.74 11.86 -25.91
N CYS A 182 5.42 12.73 -25.16
CA CYS A 182 6.87 12.64 -24.94
C CYS A 182 7.25 12.44 -23.47
N GLY A 183 6.35 12.72 -22.53
CA GLY A 183 6.63 12.72 -21.09
C GLY A 183 6.32 11.41 -20.37
N ASP A 184 6.05 10.32 -21.08
CA ASP A 184 5.63 9.05 -20.50
C ASP A 184 4.37 9.17 -19.63
N TYR A 185 3.33 9.85 -20.14
CA TYR A 185 2.04 9.98 -19.49
C TYR A 185 0.90 9.39 -20.32
N PHE A 186 -0.16 8.96 -19.65
CA PHE A 186 -1.44 8.61 -20.26
C PHE A 186 -2.60 9.19 -19.46
N THR A 187 -3.77 9.26 -20.10
CA THR A 187 -4.99 9.77 -19.47
C THR A 187 -6.12 8.76 -19.56
N LEU A 188 -6.99 8.77 -18.54
CA LEU A 188 -8.24 8.05 -18.50
C LEU A 188 -9.38 9.04 -18.22
N GLU A 189 -10.46 8.94 -18.97
CA GLU A 189 -11.65 9.77 -18.75
C GLU A 189 -12.64 9.03 -17.84
N ALA A 190 -12.98 9.61 -16.69
CA ALA A 190 -13.94 9.04 -15.75
C ALA A 190 -14.62 10.15 -14.93
N GLY A 191 -15.92 10.01 -14.62
CA GLY A 191 -16.63 11.00 -13.80
C GLY A 191 -16.71 12.40 -14.39
N GLY A 192 -16.47 12.55 -15.70
CA GLY A 192 -16.35 13.86 -16.36
C GLY A 192 -15.04 14.61 -16.08
N GLN A 193 -14.03 13.92 -15.56
CA GLN A 193 -12.67 14.43 -15.36
C GLN A 193 -11.65 13.61 -16.15
N THR A 194 -10.53 14.26 -16.47
CA THR A 194 -9.36 13.63 -17.06
C THR A 194 -8.39 13.25 -15.94
N HIS A 195 -8.20 11.95 -15.75
CA HIS A 195 -7.27 11.38 -14.78
C HIS A 195 -5.92 11.14 -15.44
N VAL A 196 -4.84 11.68 -14.88
CA VAL A 196 -3.51 11.60 -15.47
C VAL A 196 -2.65 10.61 -14.71
N PHE A 197 -1.91 9.78 -15.46
CA PHE A 197 -0.99 8.78 -14.95
C PHE A 197 0.34 8.89 -15.68
N LYS A 198 1.42 8.59 -14.96
CA LYS A 198 2.74 8.36 -15.54
C LYS A 198 2.91 6.88 -15.88
N TYR A 199 3.76 6.50 -16.83
CA TYR A 199 4.17 5.10 -17.03
C TYR A 199 5.22 4.64 -16.01
#